data_AF-A0A938TZE4-F1
#
_entry.id   AF-A0A938TZE4-F1
#
_cell.length_a   1.000
_cell.length_b   1.000
_cell.length_c   1.000
_cell.angle_alpha   90.00
_cell.angle_beta   90.00
_cell.angle_gamma   90.00
#
_symmetry.space_group_name_H-M   'P 1'
#
loop_
_entity.id
_entity.type
_entity.pdbx_description
1 polymer ?
#
loop_
_entity_poly.entity_id
_entity_poly.type
_entity_poly.pdbx_seq_one_letter_code
_entity_poly.pdbx_strand_id
1 'polypeptide(L)' 'MTGQDLKKWRKRWGITQIELARLLGTYQETISRWEREKRGIPSHLSLALEALEHRLMKGGKNGFAGRMPRVQKAK' A
#
# COMPACT_ATOMS: atom_id res chain seq x y z
N MET A 1 3.53 13.61 1.63
CA MET A 1 2.50 12.66 2.12
C MET A 1 2.87 12.24 3.54
N THR A 2 1.93 12.35 4.48
CA THR A 2 2.12 11.94 5.89
C THR A 2 1.63 10.52 6.15
N GLY A 3 1.92 9.97 7.34
CA GLY A 3 1.40 8.67 7.76
C GLY A 3 -0.12 8.62 7.83
N GLN A 4 -0.74 9.73 8.22
CA GLN A 4 -2.18 9.86 8.24
C GLN A 4 -2.79 9.89 6.84
N ASP A 5 -2.13 10.54 5.88
CA ASP A 5 -2.58 10.57 4.49
C ASP A 5 -2.58 9.17 3.88
N LEU A 6 -1.53 8.39 4.12
CA LEU A 6 -1.45 6.99 3.70
C LEU A 6 -2.61 6.15 4.25
N LYS A 7 -2.92 6.32 5.54
CA LYS A 7 -4.03 5.62 6.20
C LYS A 7 -5.39 6.03 5.62
N LYS A 8 -5.59 7.32 5.35
CA LYS A 8 -6.81 7.85 4.70
C LYS A 8 -6.97 7.30 3.29
N TRP A 9 -5.89 7.30 2.51
CA TRP A 9 -5.85 6.72 1.16
C TRP A 9 -6.28 5.26 1.18
N ARG A 10 -5.65 4.45 2.03
CA ARG A 10 -5.93 3.02 2.15
C ARG A 10 -7.41 2.76 2.50
N LYS A 11 -7.95 3.53 3.45
CA LYS A 11 -9.35 3.41 3.87
C LYS A 11 -10.32 3.83 2.77
N ARG A 12 -10.02 4.88 2.01
CA ARG A 12 -10.82 5.33 0.85
C ARG A 12 -11.02 4.20 -0.16
N TRP A 13 -9.96 3.43 -0.43
CA TRP A 13 -9.99 2.31 -1.34
C TRP A 13 -10.44 0.99 -0.68
N GLY A 14 -10.70 0.99 0.64
CA GLY A 14 -11.14 -0.17 1.40
C GLY A 14 -10.12 -1.31 1.43
N ILE A 15 -8.83 -0.98 1.45
CA ILE A 15 -7.70 -1.91 1.42
C ILE A 15 -7.18 -2.09 2.86
N THR A 16 -6.66 -3.26 3.22
CA THR A 16 -6.00 -3.55 4.50
C THR A 16 -4.51 -3.23 4.45
N GLN A 17 -3.84 -3.12 5.61
CA GLN A 17 -2.39 -2.87 5.62
C GLN A 17 -1.60 -4.01 4.95
N ILE A 18 -2.08 -5.26 5.09
CA ILE A 18 -1.48 -6.44 4.45
C ILE A 18 -1.63 -6.35 2.93
N GLU A 19 -2.81 -6.00 2.43
CA GLU A 19 -3.03 -5.85 0.99
C GLU A 19 -2.19 -4.72 0.41
N LEU A 20 -2.13 -3.56 1.06
CA LEU A 20 -1.26 -2.47 0.62
C LEU A 20 0.22 -2.89 0.61
N ALA A 21 0.67 -3.64 1.61
CA ALA A 21 2.01 -4.17 1.64
C ALA A 21 2.29 -5.10 0.46
N ARG A 22 1.34 -5.98 0.12
CA ARG A 22 1.43 -6.85 -1.07
C ARG A 22 1.49 -6.06 -2.37
N LEU A 23 0.68 -5.01 -2.49
CA LEU A 23 0.65 -4.13 -3.67
C LEU A 23 1.97 -3.38 -3.89
N LEU A 24 2.62 -2.96 -2.79
CA LEU A 24 3.87 -2.24 -2.81
C LEU A 24 5.11 -3.14 -2.76
N GLY A 25 4.93 -4.47 -2.67
CA GLY A 25 6.04 -5.42 -2.53
C GLY A 25 6.83 -5.25 -1.23
N THR A 26 6.15 -4.90 -0.13
CA THR A 26 6.76 -4.67 1.19
C THR A 26 6.06 -5.47 2.28
N TYR A 27 6.42 -5.21 3.54
CA TYR A 27 5.88 -5.86 4.72
C TYR A 27 4.76 -5.05 5.37
N GLN A 28 3.79 -5.74 5.98
CA GLN A 28 2.72 -5.09 6.74
C GLN A 28 3.29 -4.22 7.88
N GLU A 29 4.37 -4.65 8.52
CA GLU A 29 5.04 -3.86 9.55
C GLU A 29 5.58 -2.53 9.01
N THR A 30 6.00 -2.49 7.74
CA THR A 30 6.53 -1.28 7.10
C THR A 30 5.41 -0.28 6.90
N ILE A 31 4.26 -0.73 6.40
CA ILE A 31 3.03 0.09 6.30
C ILE A 31 2.58 0.59 7.67
N SER A 32 2.58 -0.31 8.66
CA SER A 32 2.24 -0.04 10.06
C SER A 32 3.14 1.02 10.71
N ARG A 33 4.44 1.05 10.36
CA ARG A 33 5.41 2.07 10.80
C ARG A 33 5.20 3.40 10.08
N TRP A 34 4.95 3.39 8.77
CA TRP A 34 4.63 4.60 7.99
C TRP A 34 3.34 5.27 8.48
N GLU A 35 2.26 4.51 8.68
CA GLU A 35 0.97 5.03 9.16
C GLU A 35 1.04 5.62 10.59
N ARG A 36 2.02 5.19 11.41
CA ARG A 36 2.26 5.70 12.77
C ARG A 36 3.36 6.76 12.83
N GLU A 37 3.90 7.18 11.69
CA GLU A 37 4.99 8.17 11.61
C GLU A 37 6.27 7.77 12.37
N LYS A 38 6.41 6.48 12.71
CA LYS A 38 7.60 5.93 13.38
C LYS A 38 8.81 5.78 12.44
N ARG A 39 8.58 5.92 11.13
CA ARG A 39 9.61 5.88 10.09
C ARG A 39 9.23 6.87 9.01
N GLY A 40 10.21 7.63 8.52
CA GLY A 40 10.03 8.54 7.39
C GLY A 40 9.44 7.82 6.18
N ILE A 41 8.43 8.44 5.57
CA ILE A 41 7.80 7.92 4.36
C ILE A 41 8.76 8.11 3.18
N PRO A 42 9.00 7.07 2.37
CA PRO A 42 9.81 7.23 1.18
C PRO A 42 9.19 8.25 0.21
N SER A 43 10.02 9.11 -0.38
CA SER A 43 9.59 10.18 -1.30
C SER A 43 8.82 9.66 -2.51
N HIS A 44 9.14 8.45 -2.98
CA HIS A 44 8.50 7.80 -4.12
C HIS A 44 7.14 7.14 -3.77
N LEU A 45 6.72 7.10 -2.50
CA LEU A 45 5.48 6.44 -2.10
C LEU A 45 4.26 7.10 -2.76
N SER A 46 4.26 8.43 -2.89
CA SER A 46 3.16 9.15 -3.54
C SER A 46 2.94 8.68 -4.97
N LEU A 47 4.04 8.53 -5.74
CA LEU A 47 3.98 8.05 -7.13
C LEU A 47 3.49 6.60 -7.21
N ALA A 48 3.94 5.75 -6.28
CA ALA A 48 3.47 4.37 -6.20
C ALA A 48 1.97 4.29 -5.92
N LEU A 49 1.44 5.14 -5.03
CA LEU A 49 0.01 5.20 -4.75
C LEU A 49 -0.80 5.69 -5.95
N GLU A 50 -0.33 6.73 -6.65
CA GLU A 50 -0.99 7.24 -7.86
C GLU A 50 -1.11 6.15 -8.94
N ALA A 51 -0.04 5.40 -9.15
CA ALA A 51 -0.05 4.24 -10.05
C ALA A 51 -1.04 3.14 -9.60
N LEU A 52 -1.19 2.94 -8.28
CA LEU A 52 -2.17 2.01 -7.74
C LEU A 52 -3.61 2.52 -7.92
N GLU A 53 -3.86 3.82 -7.73
CA GLU A 53 -5.18 4.42 -7.95
C GLU A 53 -5.65 4.24 -9.39
N HIS A 54 -4.79 4.57 -10.36
CA HIS A 54 -5.12 4.40 -11.78
C HIS A 54 -5.44 2.93 -12.13
N ARG A 55 -4.76 1.97 -11.48
CA ARG A 55 -5.07 0.54 -11.62
C ARG A 55 -6.37 0.13 -10.95
N LEU A 56 -6.64 0.63 -9.74
CA LEU A 56 -7.88 0.38 -8.99
C LEU A 56 -9.11 0.91 -9.73
N MET A 57 -9.01 2.09 -10.33
CA MET A 57 -10.08 2.70 -11.14
C MET A 57 -10.45 1.84 -12.36
N LYS A 58 -9.49 1.14 -12.98
CA LYS A 58 -9.74 0.35 -14.20
C LYS A 58 -10.20 -1.10 -13.96
N GLY A 59 -10.06 -1.64 -12.74
CA GLY A 59 -10.30 -3.07 -12.48
C GLY A 59 -10.96 -3.44 -11.15
N GLY A 60 -11.28 -2.47 -10.28
CA GLY A 60 -11.86 -2.73 -8.95
C GLY A 60 -10.94 -3.57 -8.03
N LYS A 61 -11.43 -3.93 -6.83
CA LYS A 61 -10.66 -4.73 -5.86
C LYS A 61 -10.25 -6.11 -6.40
N ASN A 62 -11.04 -6.66 -7.34
CA ASN A 62 -10.78 -7.97 -7.93
C ASN A 62 -9.64 -7.98 -8.96
N GLY A 63 -9.20 -6.82 -9.45
CA GLY A 63 -8.10 -6.71 -10.41
C GLY A 63 -6.75 -7.25 -9.92
N PHE A 64 -6.60 -7.47 -8.60
CA PHE A 64 -5.38 -7.97 -7.98
C PHE A 64 -5.39 -9.46 -7.64
N ALA A 65 -6.54 -10.15 -7.71
CA ALA A 65 -6.66 -11.54 -7.28
C ALA A 65 -5.71 -12.50 -8.04
N GLY A 66 -5.38 -12.19 -9.30
CA GLY A 66 -4.50 -13.01 -10.14
C GLY A 66 -3.01 -12.61 -10.15
N ARG A 67 -2.60 -11.56 -9.43
CA ARG A 67 -1.26 -10.95 -9.57
C ARG A 67 -0.57 -10.61 -8.25
N MET A 68 -0.94 -11.26 -7.14
CA MET A 68 -0.30 -11.04 -5.84
C MET A 68 1.03 -11.81 -5.74
N PRO A 69 2.20 -11.14 -5.68
CA PRO A 69 3.45 -11.83 -5.39
C PRO A 69 3.43 -12.41 -3.96
N ARG A 70 4.02 -13.61 -3.79
CA ARG A 70 4.27 -14.20 -2.46
C ARG A 70 5.16 -13.24 -1.67
N VAL A 71 4.69 -12.79 -0.50
CA VAL A 71 5.47 -11.95 0.41
C VAL A 71 6.73 -12.73 0.80
N GLN A 72 7.90 -12.19 0.47
CA GLN A 72 9.20 -12.71 0.92
C GLN A 72 9.22 -12.61 2.44
N LYS A 73 9.57 -13.65 3.19
CA LYS A 73 9.67 -13.56 4.66
C LYS A 73 10.78 -12.56 5.01
N ALA A 74 10.50 -11.62 5.92
CA ALA A 74 11.52 -10.73 6.46
C ALA A 74 12.54 -11.59 7.21
N LYS A 75 13.82 -11.38 6.91
CA LYS A 75 14.96 -12.03 7.56
C LYS A 75 15.20 -11.43 8.94
#